data_AF-A0A1S4EQ89-F1
#
_entry.id   AF-A0A1S4EQ89-F1
#
_cell.length_a   1.000
_cell.length_b   1.000
_cell.length_c   1.000
_cell.angle_alpha   90.00
_cell.angle_beta   90.00
_cell.angle_gamma   90.00
#
_symmetry.space_group_name_H-M   'P 1'
#
loop_
_entity.id
_entity.type
_entity.pdbx_description
1 polymer ?
#
loop_
_entity_poly.entity_id
_entity_poly.type
_entity_poly.pdbx_seq_one_letter_code
_entity_poly.pdbx_strand_id
1 'polypeptide(L)'
;MADNTISVFKSSGQNSGSGSGMIIGKRKLLKPNQSIRTMNTYPEYYTYEDLYVGAHVEMDRFKFRITGCDEYTMKFMENSPHRFEVPTLRIVRTIE
;
A
#
# COMPACT_ATOMS: atom_id res chain seq x y z
N MET A 1 10.70 4.47 -7.28
CA MET A 1 9.28 4.54 -7.70
C MET A 1 9.18 5.45 -8.91
N ALA A 2 8.79 4.92 -10.08
CA ALA A 2 8.81 5.71 -11.32
C ALA A 2 7.43 6.30 -11.66
N ASP A 3 6.35 5.53 -11.47
CA ASP A 3 5.04 5.89 -12.06
C ASP A 3 3.88 6.00 -11.06
N ASN A 4 4.12 5.85 -9.75
CA ASN A 4 3.09 5.77 -8.70
C ASN A 4 1.95 4.80 -9.06
N THR A 5 2.31 3.67 -9.67
CA THR A 5 1.37 2.60 -10.01
C THR A 5 1.44 1.48 -8.98
N ILE A 6 0.29 0.85 -8.72
CA ILE A 6 0.13 -0.20 -7.72
C ILE A 6 -0.51 -1.40 -8.40
N SER A 7 -0.04 -2.59 -8.05
CA SER A 7 -0.69 -3.87 -8.37
C SER A 7 -0.81 -4.68 -7.09
N VAL A 8 -1.92 -5.43 -6.98
CA VAL A 8 -2.21 -6.26 -5.80
C VAL A 8 -2.43 -7.70 -6.26
N PHE A 9 -1.73 -8.63 -5.62
CA PHE A 9 -1.80 -10.05 -5.92
C PHE A 9 -2.25 -10.81 -4.68
N LYS A 10 -3.06 -11.84 -4.89
CA LYS A 10 -3.37 -12.81 -3.84
C LYS A 10 -2.15 -13.72 -3.67
N SER A 11 -1.62 -13.79 -2.45
CA SER A 11 -0.66 -14.83 -2.11
C SER A 11 -1.37 -16.18 -2.19
N SER A 12 -0.99 -17.02 -3.16
CA SER A 12 -1.38 -18.43 -3.17
C SER A 12 -0.51 -19.14 -2.14
N GLY A 13 -1.08 -19.49 -0.98
CA GLY A 13 -0.42 -20.43 -0.09
C GLY A 13 -0.27 -21.77 -0.80
N GLN A 14 0.80 -22.52 -0.51
CA GLN A 14 1.10 -23.81 -1.17
C GLN A 14 -0.02 -24.87 -1.06
N ASN A 15 -1.07 -24.64 -0.27
CA ASN A 15 -2.19 -25.56 -0.08
C ASN A 15 -3.57 -24.97 -0.42
N SER A 16 -3.65 -23.75 -0.95
CA SER A 16 -4.93 -23.20 -1.41
C SER A 16 -5.10 -23.52 -2.88
N GLY A 17 -5.94 -24.51 -3.24
CA GLY A 17 -6.26 -24.87 -4.63
C GLY A 17 -6.86 -23.75 -5.50
N SER A 18 -6.84 -22.50 -5.04
CA SER A 18 -7.14 -21.29 -5.80
C SER A 18 -5.83 -20.70 -6.35
N GLY A 19 -5.68 -20.67 -7.67
CA GLY A 19 -4.50 -20.11 -8.34
C GLY A 19 -4.16 -18.68 -7.89
N SER A 20 -2.86 -18.37 -7.89
CA SER A 20 -2.33 -17.03 -7.71
C SER A 20 -3.04 -16.07 -8.67
N GLY A 21 -3.83 -15.15 -8.13
CA GLY A 21 -4.66 -14.24 -8.91
C GLY A 21 -4.28 -12.80 -8.65
N MET A 22 -4.17 -12.01 -9.72
CA MET A 22 -4.10 -10.56 -9.62
C MET A 22 -5.47 -10.02 -9.18
N ILE A 23 -5.50 -9.32 -8.05
CA ILE A 23 -6.70 -8.65 -7.53
C ILE A 23 -6.85 -7.28 -8.19
N ILE A 24 -5.74 -6.55 -8.30
CA ILE A 24 -5.71 -5.20 -8.88
C ILE A 24 -4.56 -5.14 -9.89
N GLY A 25 -4.89 -4.80 -11.14
CA GLY A 25 -3.91 -4.58 -12.21
C GLY A 25 -3.06 -3.34 -11.99
N LYS A 26 -1.84 -3.33 -12.56
CA LYS A 26 -0.89 -2.22 -12.43
C LYS A 26 -1.49 -0.92 -12.99
N ARG A 27 -1.88 0.01 -12.11
CA ARG A 27 -2.39 1.34 -12.47
C ARG A 27 -2.26 2.32 -11.30
N LYS A 28 -2.49 3.61 -11.56
CA LYS A 28 -2.65 4.60 -10.48
C LYS A 28 -4.00 4.38 -9.80
N LEU A 29 -4.01 4.35 -8.47
CA LEU A 29 -5.21 4.13 -7.67
C LEU A 29 -5.60 5.42 -6.98
N LEU A 30 -6.86 5.82 -7.10
CA LEU A 30 -7.39 7.00 -6.44
C LEU A 30 -7.48 6.75 -4.93
N LYS A 31 -7.23 7.80 -4.14
CA LYS A 31 -7.55 7.79 -2.71
C LYS A 31 -9.06 7.62 -2.48
N PRO A 32 -9.49 7.12 -1.32
CA PRO A 32 -10.89 6.82 -1.05
C PRO A 32 -11.76 8.07 -1.16
N ASN A 33 -13.06 7.86 -1.43
CA ASN A 33 -14.06 8.91 -1.60
C ASN A 33 -13.81 9.86 -2.78
N GLN A 34 -12.91 9.49 -3.71
CA GLN A 34 -12.67 10.25 -4.93
C GLN A 34 -13.28 9.56 -6.15
N SER A 35 -14.01 10.33 -6.94
CA SER A 35 -14.58 9.93 -8.22
C SER A 35 -14.19 10.99 -9.25
N ILE A 36 -13.55 10.58 -10.35
CA ILE A 36 -13.17 11.50 -11.45
C ILE A 36 -14.40 12.24 -11.99
N ARG A 37 -15.59 11.63 -11.90
CA ARG A 37 -16.85 12.23 -12.36
C ARG A 37 -17.47 13.24 -11.39
N THR A 38 -17.02 13.27 -10.13
CA THR A 38 -17.70 13.99 -9.05
C THR A 38 -16.77 15.00 -8.37
N MET A 39 -15.47 14.98 -8.68
CA MET A 39 -14.50 15.86 -8.04
C MET A 39 -14.43 17.22 -8.75
N ASN A 40 -14.47 18.30 -7.97
CA ASN A 40 -14.23 19.67 -8.45
C ASN A 40 -12.76 20.12 -8.22
N THR A 41 -11.90 19.17 -7.85
CA THR A 41 -10.47 19.36 -7.54
C THR A 41 -9.63 18.30 -8.25
N TYR A 42 -8.31 18.47 -8.23
CA TYR A 42 -7.39 17.51 -8.82
C TYR A 42 -7.46 16.14 -8.11
N PRO A 43 -7.43 15.02 -8.87
CA PRO A 43 -7.46 13.68 -8.31
C PRO A 43 -6.18 13.39 -7.53
N GLU A 44 -6.33 12.82 -6.34
CA GLU A 44 -5.22 12.36 -5.53
C GLU A 44 -5.06 10.85 -5.69
N TYR A 45 -3.85 10.45 -6.05
CA TYR A 45 -3.51 9.05 -6.20
C TYR A 45 -2.70 8.59 -5.00
N TYR A 46 -2.85 7.31 -4.67
CA TYR A 46 -1.95 6.67 -3.73
C TYR A 46 -0.51 6.81 -4.21
N THR A 47 0.36 7.22 -3.30
CA THR A 47 1.81 7.17 -3.47
C THR A 47 2.37 6.14 -2.50
N TYR A 48 3.68 5.93 -2.56
CA TYR A 48 4.37 5.06 -1.61
C TYR A 48 4.30 5.57 -0.18
N GLU A 49 4.06 6.87 0.03
CA GLU A 49 3.99 7.51 1.34
C GLU A 49 2.73 7.06 2.10
N ASP A 50 1.70 6.65 1.37
CA ASP A 50 0.48 6.06 1.92
C ASP A 50 0.63 4.55 2.25
N LEU A 51 1.76 3.92 1.87
CA LEU A 51 1.96 2.47 1.95
C LEU A 51 3.00 2.12 3.02
N TYR A 52 2.61 2.17 4.30
CA TYR A 52 3.47 1.81 5.43
C TYR A 52 2.86 0.70 6.30
N VAL A 53 3.69 0.02 7.09
CA VAL A 53 3.23 -1.05 8.00
C VAL A 53 2.27 -0.47 9.03
N GLY A 54 1.09 -1.07 9.15
CA GLY A 54 -0.02 -0.58 9.97
C GLY A 54 -1.01 0.31 9.22
N ALA A 55 -0.70 0.77 8.00
CA ALA A 55 -1.62 1.56 7.21
C ALA A 55 -2.88 0.75 6.83
N HIS A 56 -4.02 1.43 6.86
CA HIS A 56 -5.29 0.95 6.33
C HIS A 56 -5.59 1.68 5.04
N VAL A 57 -5.59 0.96 3.91
CA VAL A 57 -5.81 1.53 2.58
C VAL A 57 -7.04 0.91 1.94
N GLU A 58 -7.81 1.73 1.25
CA GLU A 58 -8.96 1.30 0.46
C GLU A 58 -8.66 1.48 -1.03
N MET A 59 -8.57 0.37 -1.75
CA MET A 59 -8.20 0.31 -3.16
C MET A 59 -9.24 -0.50 -3.92
N ASP A 60 -9.88 0.12 -4.91
CA ASP A 60 -10.87 -0.54 -5.77
C ASP A 60 -12.01 -1.24 -4.98
N ARG A 61 -12.47 -0.59 -3.90
CA ARG A 61 -13.48 -1.08 -2.93
C ARG A 61 -13.01 -2.23 -2.02
N PHE A 62 -11.77 -2.67 -2.14
CA PHE A 62 -11.14 -3.58 -1.20
C PHE A 62 -10.41 -2.79 -0.11
N LYS A 63 -10.58 -3.23 1.14
CA LYS A 63 -9.88 -2.67 2.30
C LYS A 63 -8.72 -3.59 2.66
N PHE A 64 -7.52 -3.04 2.69
CA PHE A 64 -6.30 -3.75 3.05
C PHE A 64 -5.69 -3.14 4.29
N ARG A 65 -5.14 -4.00 5.15
CA ARG A 65 -4.21 -3.59 6.21
C ARG A 65 -2.83 -4.07 5.81
N ILE A 66 -1.87 -3.16 5.73
CA ILE A 66 -0.48 -3.52 5.46
C ILE A 66 0.12 -4.07 6.76
N THR A 67 0.45 -5.36 6.77
CA THR A 67 0.93 -6.04 7.98
C THR A 67 2.45 -6.20 8.03
N GLY A 68 3.15 -5.91 6.94
CA GLY A 68 4.60 -6.03 6.85
C GLY A 68 5.09 -5.62 5.46
N CYS A 69 6.41 -5.53 5.31
CA CYS A 69 7.09 -5.32 4.04
C CYS A 69 8.41 -6.09 4.02
N ASP A 70 9.04 -6.22 2.86
CA ASP A 70 10.33 -6.86 2.72
C ASP A 70 11.47 -6.02 3.34
N GLU A 71 12.63 -6.63 3.56
CA GLU A 71 13.78 -5.99 4.20
C GLU A 71 14.28 -4.75 3.45
N TYR A 72 14.25 -4.76 2.12
CA TYR A 72 14.67 -3.61 1.32
C TYR A 72 13.71 -2.43 1.50
N THR A 73 12.40 -2.72 1.45
CA THR A 73 11.35 -1.73 1.72
C THR A 73 11.42 -1.18 3.13
N MET A 74 11.71 -2.03 4.14
CA MET A 74 11.93 -1.58 5.52
C MET A 74 13.09 -0.58 5.61
N LYS A 75 14.27 -0.94 5.09
CA LYS A 75 15.45 -0.05 5.09
C LYS A 75 15.18 1.27 4.37
N PHE A 76 14.41 1.22 3.28
CA PHE A 76 14.03 2.44 2.55
C PHE A 76 13.17 3.37 3.41
N MET A 77 12.19 2.83 4.15
CA MET A 77 11.34 3.59 5.06
C MET A 77 12.12 4.19 6.24
N GLU A 78 13.02 3.40 6.84
CA GLU A 78 13.87 3.84 7.95
C GLU A 78 14.80 5.00 7.56
N ASN A 79 15.30 5.00 6.32
CA ASN A 79 16.17 6.06 5.81
C ASN A 79 15.41 7.33 5.38
N SER A 80 14.07 7.29 5.32
CA SER A 80 13.22 8.41 4.87
C SER A 80 12.10 8.75 5.88
N PRO A 81 12.40 8.95 7.18
CA PRO A 81 11.37 9.06 8.22
C PRO A 81 10.46 10.29 8.08
N HIS A 82 10.92 11.35 7.39
CA HIS A 82 10.14 12.55 7.14
C HIS A 82 9.01 12.37 6.10
N ARG A 83 8.96 11.23 5.40
CA ARG A 83 7.98 10.95 4.34
C ARG A 83 6.86 10.00 4.75
N PHE A 84 6.95 9.40 5.94
CA PHE A 84 5.99 8.43 6.43
C PHE A 84 5.41 8.92 7.75
N GLU A 85 4.09 8.84 7.89
CA GLU A 85 3.45 9.10 9.18
C GLU A 85 3.93 8.08 10.22
N VAL A 86 4.00 8.51 11.49
CA VAL A 86 4.95 8.00 12.49
C VAL A 86 4.56 6.71 13.27
N PRO A 87 3.62 5.81 12.91
CA PRO A 87 3.51 4.52 13.61
C PRO A 87 4.65 3.54 13.27
N THR A 88 5.28 3.69 12.10
CA THR A 88 6.19 2.70 11.50
C THR A 88 7.44 2.45 12.35
N LEU A 89 8.04 3.49 12.92
CA LEU A 89 9.28 3.38 13.70
C LEU A 89 9.09 2.64 15.03
N ARG A 90 7.88 2.65 15.59
CA ARG A 90 7.61 2.05 16.91
C ARG A 90 7.47 0.53 16.82
N ILE A 91 6.93 0.01 15.72
CA ILE A 91 6.79 -1.44 15.50
C ILE A 91 8.15 -2.08 15.24
N VAL A 92 9.02 -1.44 14.46
CA VAL A 92 10.35 -1.99 14.10
C VAL A 92 11.30 -2.07 15.30
N ARG A 93 11.17 -1.16 16.26
CA ARG A 93 12.01 -1.17 17.48
C ARG A 93 11.48 -2.05 18.62
N THR A 94 10.23 -2.50 18.57
CA THR A 94 9.59 -3.27 19.67
C THR A 94 9.49 -4.76 19.34
N ILE A 95 10.58 -5.31 18.83
CA ILE A 95 10.83 -6.76 18.78
C ILE A 95 12.14 -6.99 19.52
N GLU A 96 12.05 -7.00 20.85
CA GLU A 96 13.05 -7.58 21.76
C GLU A 96 12.50 -8.89 22.34
#